data_AF-A0A9X7J6K4-F1
#
_entry.id   AF-A0A9X7J6K4-F1
#
_cell.length_a   1.000
_cell.length_b   1.000
_cell.length_c   1.000
_cell.angle_alpha   90.00
_cell.angle_beta   90.00
_cell.angle_gamma   90.00
#
_symmetry.space_group_name_H-M   'P 1'
#
loop_
_entity.id
_entity.type
_entity.pdbx_description
1 polymer ?
#
loop_
_entity_poly.entity_id
_entity_poly.type
_entity_poly.pdbx_seq_one_letter_code
_entity_poly.pdbx_strand_id
1 'polypeptide(L)'
;MAIYRKCKYCGRPISLREMPAGQWVAFDVGTDNVHHCGSRPTITPPAVSAVAATLDTGTVTASPVVATSSEQIRALLKKALQEHRCVHLNYYTASRKALTDRVVEPLALEPGDWGGTILRAYCRWRQDIRSFALSNIRRAELLEETFSPRSLSRSQPITIYRTSISGHASTQASSKTPSTASESTGCIWWLIVVGIVLLWLLFGSR
;
A
#
# COMPACT_ATOMS: atom_id res chain seq x y z
N MET A 1 9.26 -29.61 17.35
CA MET A 1 9.28 -28.22 17.87
C MET A 1 7.97 -27.53 17.52
N ALA A 2 7.48 -26.62 18.36
CA ALA A 2 6.26 -25.86 18.11
C ALA A 2 6.59 -24.40 17.78
N ILE A 3 6.08 -23.89 16.66
CA ILE A 3 6.24 -22.48 16.26
C ILE A 3 4.92 -21.75 16.51
N TYR A 4 4.97 -20.67 17.29
CA TYR A 4 3.80 -19.85 17.59
C TYR A 4 3.71 -18.66 16.63
N ARG A 5 2.53 -18.45 16.02
CA ARG A 5 2.24 -17.26 15.19
C ARG A 5 0.74 -17.00 15.12
N LYS A 6 0.34 -15.88 14.51
CA LYS A 6 -1.07 -15.62 14.19
C LYS A 6 -1.50 -16.34 12.92
N CYS A 7 -2.69 -16.92 12.92
CA CYS A 7 -3.31 -17.48 11.74
C CYS A 7 -3.56 -16.38 10.71
N LYS A 8 -3.14 -16.62 9.47
CA LYS A 8 -3.29 -15.67 8.35
C LYS A 8 -4.75 -15.43 7.96
N TYR A 9 -5.65 -16.35 8.29
CA TYR A 9 -7.05 -16.34 7.87
C TYR A 9 -8.00 -15.81 8.93
N CYS A 10 -7.84 -16.21 10.20
CA CYS A 10 -8.74 -15.80 11.30
C CYS A 10 -8.08 -14.89 12.35
N GLY A 11 -6.76 -14.65 12.26
CA GLY A 11 -6.03 -13.80 13.20
C GLY A 11 -5.77 -14.40 14.60
N ARG A 12 -6.40 -15.54 14.95
CA ARG A 12 -6.20 -16.24 16.23
C ARG A 12 -4.77 -16.77 16.35
N PRO A 13 -4.20 -16.83 17.57
CA PRO A 13 -2.90 -17.45 17.77
C PRO A 13 -2.99 -18.96 17.49
N ILE A 14 -1.99 -19.50 16.80
CA ILE A 14 -1.89 -20.92 16.45
C ILE A 14 -0.51 -21.45 16.81
N SER A 15 -0.45 -22.74 17.10
CA SER A 15 0.78 -23.51 17.29
C SER A 15 0.99 -24.43 16.09
N LEU A 16 2.08 -24.24 15.35
CA LEU A 16 2.48 -25.11 14.25
C LEU A 16 3.41 -26.19 14.76
N ARG A 17 3.03 -27.44 14.56
CA ARG A 17 3.82 -28.62 14.95
C ARG A 17 4.07 -29.48 13.72
N GLU A 18 5.28 -30.01 13.62
CA GLU A 18 5.65 -30.99 12.61
C GLU A 18 5.17 -32.37 13.03
N MET A 19 4.37 -33.00 12.19
CA MET A 19 3.89 -34.38 12.38
C MET A 19 4.96 -35.37 11.92
N PRO A 20 4.93 -36.65 12.38
CA PRO A 20 5.93 -37.66 12.03
C PRO A 20 6.16 -37.86 10.52
N ALA A 21 5.17 -37.55 9.68
CA ALA A 21 5.28 -37.58 8.22
C ALA A 21 5.95 -36.32 7.61
N GLY A 22 6.53 -35.43 8.41
CA GLY A 22 7.12 -34.15 7.98
C GLY A 22 6.09 -33.07 7.63
N GLN A 23 4.80 -33.31 7.88
CA GLN A 23 3.73 -32.36 7.59
C GLN A 23 3.55 -31.37 8.75
N TRP A 24 3.58 -30.07 8.44
CA TRP A 24 3.28 -29.02 9.40
C TRP A 24 1.77 -28.80 9.53
N VAL A 25 1.23 -29.01 10.73
CA VAL A 25 -0.20 -28.84 11.03
C VAL A 25 -0.36 -27.74 12.07
N ALA A 26 -1.37 -26.88 11.87
CA ALA A 26 -1.72 -25.82 12.81
C ALA A 26 -2.70 -26.35 13.86
N PHE A 27 -2.49 -25.99 15.11
CA PHE A 27 -3.32 -26.37 16.26
C PHE A 27 -3.68 -25.15 17.10
N ASP A 28 -4.78 -25.25 17.85
CA ASP A 28 -5.16 -24.22 18.82
C ASP A 28 -4.17 -24.20 20.00
N VAL A 29 -3.75 -23.00 20.40
CA VAL A 29 -2.70 -22.82 21.42
C VAL A 29 -3.11 -23.46 22.74
N GLY A 30 -2.24 -24.34 23.25
CA GLY A 30 -2.46 -25.06 24.50
C GLY A 30 -3.34 -26.29 24.40
N THR A 31 -3.74 -26.69 23.19
CA THR A 31 -4.57 -27.89 22.96
C THR A 31 -4.00 -28.78 21.85
N ASP A 32 -4.51 -29.99 21.74
CA ASP A 32 -4.21 -30.91 20.63
C ASP A 32 -5.22 -30.83 19.47
N ASN A 33 -6.12 -29.85 19.50
CA ASN A 33 -7.15 -29.67 18.48
C ASN A 33 -6.56 -28.98 17.25
N VAL A 34 -6.77 -29.57 16.08
CA VAL A 34 -6.36 -28.98 14.79
C VAL A 34 -7.10 -27.67 14.59
N HIS A 35 -6.35 -26.62 14.24
CA HIS A 35 -6.91 -25.31 14.01
C HIS A 35 -7.68 -25.29 12.69
N HIS A 36 -9.01 -25.38 12.77
CA HIS A 36 -9.87 -25.25 11.60
C HIS A 36 -10.19 -23.76 11.37
N CYS A 37 -9.73 -23.22 10.24
CA CYS A 37 -10.18 -21.90 9.80
C CYS A 37 -11.41 -22.06 8.89
N GLY A 38 -12.55 -21.54 9.34
CA GLY A 38 -13.71 -21.38 8.46
C GLY A 38 -13.44 -20.29 7.43
N SER A 39 -13.27 -20.65 6.17
CA SER A 39 -13.59 -19.73 5.08
C SER A 39 -15.11 -19.46 5.10
N ARG A 40 -15.49 -18.17 5.20
CA ARG A 40 -16.87 -17.62 5.23
C ARG A 40 -17.65 -17.81 6.56
N PRO A 41 -18.08 -16.73 7.25
CA PRO A 41 -19.29 -16.83 8.05
C PRO A 41 -20.47 -16.96 7.08
N THR A 42 -21.09 -18.15 7.01
CA THR A 42 -22.41 -18.28 6.43
C THR A 42 -23.35 -17.54 7.37
N ILE A 43 -23.79 -16.35 6.96
CA ILE A 43 -24.96 -15.73 7.55
C ILE A 43 -26.12 -16.61 7.11
N THR A 44 -26.49 -17.58 7.93
CA THR A 44 -27.81 -18.20 7.85
C THR A 44 -28.78 -17.11 8.29
N PRO A 45 -29.66 -16.59 7.42
CA PRO A 45 -30.68 -15.66 7.87
C PRO A 45 -31.57 -16.38 8.90
N PRO A 46 -31.92 -15.74 10.04
CA PRO A 46 -32.89 -16.33 10.94
C PRO A 46 -34.22 -16.47 10.21
N ALA A 47 -34.76 -17.70 10.18
CA ALA A 47 -36.11 -17.95 9.74
C ALA A 47 -37.06 -17.26 10.72
N VAL A 48 -37.65 -16.15 10.27
CA VAL A 48 -38.82 -15.53 10.91
C VAL A 48 -40.03 -15.82 10.04
N SER A 49 -40.90 -16.70 10.52
CA SER A 49 -42.29 -16.77 10.08
C SER A 49 -42.99 -15.49 10.50
N ALA A 50 -43.75 -14.86 9.59
CA ALA A 50 -45.16 -14.48 9.82
C ALA A 50 -45.72 -13.57 8.70
N VAL A 51 -46.85 -14.03 8.18
CA VAL A 51 -48.09 -13.31 7.80
C VAL A 51 -48.10 -12.19 6.75
N ALA A 52 -49.08 -12.33 5.86
CA ALA A 52 -49.50 -11.40 4.85
C ALA A 52 -50.00 -10.06 5.42
N ALA A 53 -49.69 -8.96 4.73
CA ALA A 53 -50.59 -7.84 4.55
C ALA A 53 -50.17 -7.01 3.32
N THR A 54 -51.19 -6.56 2.62
CA THR A 54 -51.25 -5.91 1.31
C THR A 54 -50.86 -4.43 1.29
N LEU A 55 -50.55 -3.96 0.06
CA LEU A 55 -50.68 -2.61 -0.53
C LEU A 55 -49.51 -1.60 -0.39
N ASP A 56 -48.85 -1.43 -1.54
CA ASP A 56 -48.52 -0.19 -2.27
C ASP A 56 -48.09 1.05 -1.48
N THR A 57 -46.82 1.42 -1.60
CA THR A 57 -46.37 2.79 -1.94
C THR A 57 -44.96 2.71 -2.52
N GLY A 58 -44.74 3.35 -3.68
CA GLY A 58 -43.56 3.22 -4.53
C GLY A 58 -42.20 3.30 -3.85
N THR A 59 -41.39 2.27 -4.04
CA THR A 59 -39.97 2.27 -3.66
C THR A 59 -39.16 2.89 -4.80
N VAL A 60 -38.60 4.07 -4.57
CA VAL A 60 -37.54 4.63 -5.42
C VAL A 60 -36.34 3.72 -5.26
N THR A 61 -36.14 2.80 -6.22
CA THR A 61 -34.93 1.99 -6.30
C THR A 61 -33.76 2.92 -6.58
N ALA A 62 -33.07 3.36 -5.53
CA ALA A 62 -31.87 4.19 -5.65
C ALA A 62 -30.78 3.33 -6.31
N SER A 63 -30.64 3.49 -7.62
CA SER A 63 -29.62 2.79 -8.41
C SER A 63 -28.23 3.04 -7.80
N PRO A 64 -27.36 2.01 -7.69
CA PRO A 64 -26.08 2.16 -7.03
C PRO A 64 -25.25 3.24 -7.72
N VAL A 65 -24.71 4.17 -6.92
CA VAL A 65 -23.83 5.22 -7.44
C VAL A 65 -22.48 4.60 -7.77
N VAL A 66 -22.23 4.38 -9.05
CA VAL A 66 -21.01 3.76 -9.58
C VAL A 66 -20.12 4.83 -10.21
N ALA A 67 -18.85 4.86 -9.83
CA ALA A 67 -17.83 5.75 -10.35
C ALA A 67 -16.70 4.99 -11.04
N THR A 68 -16.26 5.47 -12.20
CA THR A 68 -15.17 4.86 -12.99
C THR A 68 -14.07 5.86 -13.37
N SER A 69 -14.37 7.16 -13.47
CA SER A 69 -13.35 8.18 -13.67
C SER A 69 -12.69 8.58 -12.35
N SER A 70 -11.43 9.03 -12.39
CA SER A 70 -10.71 9.46 -11.18
C SER A 70 -11.42 10.58 -10.41
N GLU A 71 -12.06 11.51 -11.13
CA GLU A 71 -12.82 12.60 -10.52
C GLU A 71 -14.09 12.10 -9.84
N GLN A 72 -14.86 11.24 -10.52
CA GLN A 72 -16.06 10.62 -9.96
C GLN A 72 -15.71 9.75 -8.75
N ILE A 73 -14.63 8.97 -8.82
CA ILE A 73 -14.17 8.12 -7.71
C ILE A 73 -13.82 9.00 -6.51
N ARG A 74 -13.08 10.10 -6.72
CA ARG A 74 -12.75 11.04 -5.65
C ARG A 74 -14.00 11.68 -5.04
N ALA A 75 -14.97 12.09 -5.84
CA ALA A 75 -16.24 12.65 -5.36
C ALA A 75 -17.04 11.62 -4.56
N LEU A 76 -17.14 10.38 -5.05
CA LEU A 76 -17.81 9.27 -4.37
C LEU A 76 -17.14 8.96 -3.03
N LEU A 77 -15.81 8.90 -2.97
CA LEU A 77 -15.09 8.64 -1.72
C LEU A 77 -15.26 9.76 -0.70
N LYS A 78 -15.33 11.03 -1.14
CA LYS A 78 -15.67 12.15 -0.25
C LYS A 78 -17.07 11.99 0.33
N LYS A 79 -18.05 11.64 -0.49
CA LYS A 79 -19.43 11.35 -0.05
C LYS A 79 -19.47 10.19 0.95
N ALA A 80 -18.75 9.11 0.66
CA ALA A 80 -18.66 7.94 1.54
C ALA A 80 -18.07 8.26 2.91
N LEU A 81 -17.06 9.14 2.96
CA LEU A 81 -16.47 9.62 4.21
C LEU A 81 -17.45 10.48 5.01
N GLN A 82 -18.21 11.35 4.35
CA GLN A 82 -19.21 12.21 5.01
C GLN A 82 -20.39 11.42 5.57
N GLU A 83 -20.86 10.42 4.82
CA GLU A 83 -22.03 9.60 5.17
C GLU A 83 -21.67 8.36 6.00
N HIS A 84 -20.38 8.13 6.27
CA HIS A 84 -19.86 6.91 6.90
C HIS A 84 -20.40 5.62 6.24
N ARG A 85 -20.34 5.58 4.91
CA ARG A 85 -20.82 4.47 4.09
C ARG A 85 -19.70 3.61 3.54
N CYS A 86 -19.96 2.33 3.42
CA CYS A 86 -19.04 1.38 2.83
C CYS A 86 -18.92 1.59 1.33
N VAL A 87 -17.75 1.27 0.79
CA VAL A 87 -17.47 1.37 -0.64
C VAL A 87 -16.99 0.03 -1.16
N HIS A 88 -17.59 -0.43 -2.25
CA HIS A 88 -17.09 -1.54 -3.02
C HIS A 88 -16.08 -1.04 -4.07
N LEU A 89 -14.87 -1.60 -4.07
CA LEU A 89 -13.79 -1.21 -4.96
C LEU A 89 -13.38 -2.37 -5.87
N ASN A 90 -13.21 -2.09 -7.15
CA ASN A 90 -12.37 -2.89 -8.04
C ASN A 90 -10.98 -2.30 -8.03
N TYR A 91 -10.06 -3.01 -7.38
CA TYR A 91 -8.73 -2.51 -7.08
C TYR A 91 -7.65 -3.31 -7.81
N TYR A 92 -6.86 -2.61 -8.63
CA TYR A 92 -5.75 -3.21 -9.37
C TYR A 92 -4.50 -3.33 -8.49
N THR A 93 -3.96 -4.54 -8.41
CA THR A 93 -2.70 -4.80 -7.70
C THR A 93 -1.60 -5.11 -8.69
N ALA A 94 -0.62 -4.20 -8.84
CA ALA A 94 0.47 -4.38 -9.79
C ALA A 94 1.33 -5.62 -9.54
N SER A 95 1.63 -5.95 -8.27
CA SER A 95 2.42 -7.14 -7.91
C SER A 95 1.78 -8.47 -8.33
N ARG A 96 0.45 -8.52 -8.46
CA ARG A 96 -0.29 -9.70 -8.92
C ARG A 96 -0.83 -9.56 -10.34
N LYS A 97 -0.67 -8.38 -10.95
CA LYS A 97 -1.28 -8.00 -12.24
C LYS A 97 -2.78 -8.38 -12.32
N ALA A 98 -3.52 -8.16 -11.23
CA ALA A 98 -4.91 -8.63 -11.10
C ALA A 98 -5.82 -7.57 -10.48
N LEU A 99 -7.09 -7.60 -10.87
CA LEU A 99 -8.18 -6.87 -10.20
C LEU A 99 -8.71 -7.70 -9.02
N THR A 100 -9.01 -7.01 -7.92
CA THR A 100 -9.61 -7.61 -6.75
C THR A 100 -10.75 -6.76 -6.23
N ASP A 101 -11.84 -7.42 -5.86
CA ASP A 101 -12.98 -6.82 -5.18
C ASP A 101 -12.69 -6.60 -3.69
N ARG A 102 -13.03 -5.42 -3.19
CA ARG A 102 -12.81 -5.00 -1.80
C ARG A 102 -14.00 -4.20 -1.32
N VAL A 103 -14.63 -4.63 -0.23
CA VAL A 103 -15.50 -3.74 0.56
C VAL A 103 -14.64 -3.08 1.63
N VAL A 104 -14.68 -1.76 1.68
CA VAL A 104 -13.88 -0.94 2.60
C VAL A 104 -14.74 0.08 3.34
N GLU A 105 -14.32 0.41 4.56
CA GLU A 105 -14.85 1.51 5.37
C GLU A 105 -13.87 2.68 5.24
N PRO A 106 -14.18 3.73 4.46
CA PRO A 106 -13.29 4.87 4.27
C PRO A 106 -12.98 5.58 5.60
N LEU A 107 -11.72 5.93 5.83
CA LEU A 107 -11.30 6.62 7.06
C LEU A 107 -10.72 8.01 6.77
N ALA A 108 -9.90 8.13 5.72
CA ALA A 108 -9.37 9.42 5.28
C ALA A 108 -8.93 9.38 3.80
N LEU A 109 -8.98 10.52 3.13
CA LEU A 109 -8.26 10.76 1.88
C LEU A 109 -7.05 11.63 2.18
N GLU A 110 -5.87 11.14 1.83
CA GLU A 110 -4.59 11.75 2.20
C GLU A 110 -3.71 11.96 0.97
N PRO A 111 -2.83 12.97 0.98
CA PRO A 111 -1.75 13.05 0.01
C PRO A 111 -0.79 11.87 0.20
N GLY A 112 -0.41 11.23 -0.90
CA GLY A 112 0.68 10.25 -0.93
C GLY A 112 2.03 10.91 -1.17
N ASP A 113 3.10 10.24 -0.76
CA ASP A 113 4.48 10.77 -0.74
C ASP A 113 5.00 11.25 -2.11
N TRP A 114 4.43 10.77 -3.22
CA TRP A 114 4.86 11.10 -4.59
C TRP A 114 3.78 11.82 -5.41
N GLY A 115 2.91 12.62 -4.77
CA GLY A 115 1.97 13.49 -5.46
C GLY A 115 0.66 12.83 -5.93
N GLY A 116 0.24 11.74 -5.29
CA GLY A 116 -1.04 11.07 -5.53
C GLY A 116 -2.02 11.19 -4.36
N THR A 117 -3.22 10.65 -4.50
CA THR A 117 -4.18 10.52 -3.40
C THR A 117 -4.25 9.08 -2.91
N ILE A 118 -4.18 8.91 -1.59
CA ILE A 118 -4.31 7.63 -0.89
C ILE A 118 -5.62 7.63 -0.11
N LEU A 119 -6.42 6.58 -0.31
CA LEU A 119 -7.53 6.26 0.58
C LEU A 119 -7.00 5.38 1.71
N ARG A 120 -7.02 5.89 2.94
CA ARG A 120 -6.88 5.03 4.14
C ARG A 120 -8.26 4.51 4.51
N ALA A 121 -8.40 3.18 4.59
CA ALA A 121 -9.68 2.54 4.86
C ALA A 121 -9.50 1.22 5.61
N TYR A 122 -10.50 0.84 6.41
CA TYR A 122 -10.56 -0.50 6.99
C TYR A 122 -11.06 -1.48 5.91
N CYS A 123 -10.23 -2.43 5.54
CA CYS A 123 -10.58 -3.43 4.54
C CYS A 123 -11.27 -4.61 5.22
N ARG A 124 -12.57 -4.80 4.99
CA ARG A 124 -13.36 -5.85 5.66
C ARG A 124 -12.85 -7.26 5.38
N TRP A 125 -12.35 -7.50 4.16
CA TRP A 125 -11.78 -8.80 3.80
C TRP A 125 -10.46 -9.10 4.52
N ARG A 126 -9.63 -8.08 4.77
CA ARG A 126 -8.36 -8.23 5.50
C ARG A 126 -8.50 -8.00 6.99
N GLN A 127 -9.64 -7.47 7.43
CA GLN A 127 -9.93 -7.04 8.78
C GLN A 127 -8.87 -6.10 9.36
N ASP A 128 -8.36 -5.19 8.53
CA ASP A 128 -7.17 -4.41 8.80
C ASP A 128 -7.21 -3.05 8.10
N ILE A 129 -6.55 -2.04 8.67
CA ILE A 129 -6.44 -0.70 8.07
C ILE A 129 -5.41 -0.77 6.94
N ARG A 130 -5.81 -0.34 5.74
CA ARG A 130 -4.97 -0.37 4.55
C ARG A 130 -5.05 0.91 3.76
N SER A 131 -3.99 1.16 3.03
CA SER A 131 -3.87 2.26 2.08
C SER A 131 -4.17 1.77 0.67
N PHE A 132 -5.03 2.48 -0.03
CA PHE A 132 -5.43 2.21 -1.40
C PHE A 132 -5.09 3.42 -2.25
N ALA A 133 -4.11 3.28 -3.15
CA ALA A 133 -3.81 4.33 -4.12
C ALA A 133 -5.02 4.58 -5.03
N LEU A 134 -5.51 5.82 -5.08
CA LEU A 134 -6.69 6.19 -5.86
C LEU A 134 -6.50 5.91 -7.36
N SER A 135 -5.26 6.06 -7.86
CA SER A 135 -4.87 5.71 -9.24
C SER A 135 -5.02 4.23 -9.59
N ASN A 136 -5.10 3.35 -8.60
CA ASN A 136 -5.26 1.90 -8.79
C ASN A 136 -6.72 1.44 -8.67
N ILE A 137 -7.65 2.34 -8.35
CA ILE A 137 -9.09 2.06 -8.30
C ILE A 137 -9.65 2.16 -9.71
N ARG A 138 -10.24 1.07 -10.22
CA ARG A 138 -10.86 1.04 -11.56
C ARG A 138 -12.36 1.30 -11.54
N ARG A 139 -13.01 0.93 -10.45
CA ARG A 139 -14.43 1.16 -10.20
C ARG A 139 -14.64 1.30 -8.71
N ALA A 140 -15.48 2.25 -8.31
CA ALA A 140 -15.95 2.41 -6.95
C ALA A 140 -17.47 2.47 -6.94
N GLU A 141 -18.10 1.84 -5.96
CA GLU A 141 -19.55 1.81 -5.82
C GLU A 141 -19.90 2.08 -4.36
N LEU A 142 -20.78 3.05 -4.16
CA LEU A 142 -21.22 3.45 -2.83
C LEU A 142 -22.32 2.50 -2.35
N LEU A 143 -22.08 1.80 -1.25
CA LEU A 143 -23.03 0.86 -0.66
C LEU A 143 -23.95 1.57 0.32
N GLU A 144 -25.17 1.06 0.52
CA GLU A 144 -26.10 1.59 1.54
C GLU A 144 -25.64 1.28 2.97
N GLU A 145 -24.81 0.24 3.13
CA GLU A 145 -24.25 -0.17 4.41
C GLU A 145 -23.40 0.94 5.05
N THR A 146 -23.78 1.37 6.26
CA THR A 146 -23.03 2.33 7.07
C THR A 146 -22.09 1.62 8.05
N PHE A 147 -21.15 2.36 8.62
CA PHE A 147 -20.26 1.88 9.68
C PHE A 147 -20.11 2.94 10.77
N SER A 148 -19.81 2.50 11.99
CA SER A 148 -19.39 3.43 13.05
C SER A 148 -17.93 3.82 12.85
N PRO A 149 -17.59 5.12 12.77
CA PRO A 149 -16.21 5.57 12.64
C PRO A 149 -15.31 4.97 13.71
N ARG A 150 -14.19 4.38 13.27
CA ARG A 150 -13.17 3.84 14.17
C ARG A 150 -12.19 4.96 14.54
N SER A 151 -11.75 5.02 15.79
CA SER A 151 -10.67 5.93 16.18
C SER A 151 -9.38 5.51 15.47
N LEU A 152 -8.79 6.44 14.70
CA LEU A 152 -7.52 6.21 14.04
C LEU A 152 -6.39 6.35 15.06
N SER A 153 -5.76 5.25 15.48
CA SER A 153 -4.45 5.35 16.14
C SER A 153 -3.42 5.74 15.08
N ARG A 154 -2.77 6.89 15.27
CA ARG A 154 -1.97 7.65 14.28
C ARG A 154 -0.72 6.94 13.71
N SER A 155 -0.45 5.69 14.08
CA SER A 155 0.87 5.08 13.96
C SER A 155 0.86 3.75 13.20
N GLN A 156 0.64 3.78 11.88
CA GLN A 156 1.22 2.75 11.01
C GLN A 156 1.90 3.38 9.78
N PRO A 157 3.22 3.18 9.61
CA PRO A 157 3.93 3.69 8.45
C PRO A 157 3.46 2.99 7.18
N ILE A 158 3.38 3.77 6.10
CA ILE A 158 2.80 3.34 4.84
C ILE A 158 3.84 2.52 4.07
N THR A 159 3.60 1.22 3.86
CA THR A 159 4.27 0.49 2.77
C THR A 159 3.43 0.65 1.52
N ILE A 160 3.65 1.74 0.77
CA ILE A 160 3.15 1.81 -0.60
C ILE A 160 3.96 0.77 -1.40
N TYR A 161 3.34 -0.34 -1.79
CA TYR A 161 3.94 -1.17 -2.84
C TYR A 161 3.79 -0.39 -4.16
N ARG A 162 4.77 0.46 -4.48
CA ARG A 162 4.92 0.88 -5.87
C ARG A 162 5.69 -0.25 -6.55
N THR A 163 5.01 -1.03 -7.38
CA THR A 163 5.73 -1.71 -8.45
C THR A 163 6.35 -0.60 -9.29
N SER A 164 7.68 -0.56 -9.31
CA SER A 164 8.49 0.32 -10.12
C SER A 164 7.85 0.52 -11.50
N ILE A 165 7.52 1.77 -11.82
CA ILE A 165 7.46 2.16 -13.23
C ILE A 165 8.88 1.93 -13.71
N SER A 166 9.06 0.94 -14.57
CA SER A 166 10.31 0.71 -15.31
C SER A 166 10.69 2.04 -15.95
N GLY A 167 11.78 2.63 -15.46
CA GLY A 167 12.35 3.83 -16.02
C GLY A 167 12.80 3.54 -17.44
N HIS A 168 12.27 4.30 -18.39
CA HIS A 168 13.00 4.56 -19.61
C HIS A 168 13.70 5.91 -19.43
N ALA A 169 15.03 5.79 -19.49
CA ALA A 169 16.01 6.77 -19.95
C ALA A 169 16.16 8.10 -19.19
N SER A 170 17.31 8.16 -18.53
CA SER A 170 18.11 9.35 -18.26
C SER A 170 18.19 10.27 -19.47
N THR A 171 17.91 11.56 -19.27
CA THR A 171 18.71 12.62 -19.86
C THR A 171 18.83 13.76 -18.86
N GLN A 172 20.04 13.95 -18.34
CA GLN A 172 20.41 15.13 -17.57
C GLN A 172 20.33 16.36 -18.47
N ALA A 173 19.58 17.37 -18.06
CA ALA A 173 19.71 18.72 -18.57
C ALA A 173 19.35 19.69 -17.42
N SER A 174 20.34 20.04 -16.61
CA SER A 174 20.25 21.20 -15.74
C SER A 174 21.47 22.07 -15.96
N SER A 175 21.28 23.02 -16.86
CA SER A 175 22.10 24.20 -17.06
C SER A 175 22.43 24.91 -15.74
N LYS A 176 23.73 25.11 -15.47
CA LYS A 176 24.22 26.29 -14.75
C LYS A 176 25.35 26.91 -15.56
N THR A 177 25.14 28.17 -15.89
CA THR A 177 26.01 29.10 -16.62
C THR A 177 27.26 29.50 -15.82
N PRO A 178 28.28 30.06 -16.48
CA PRO A 178 29.62 30.26 -15.91
C PRO A 178 29.76 31.62 -15.20
N SER A 179 30.60 31.67 -14.15
CA SER A 179 31.13 32.92 -13.60
C SER A 179 32.58 32.71 -13.11
N THR A 180 33.52 33.13 -13.96
CA THR A 180 34.75 33.92 -13.70
C THR A 180 35.76 33.57 -12.59
N ALA A 181 37.04 33.60 -13.02
CA ALA A 181 38.30 33.97 -12.33
C ALA A 181 39.03 32.86 -11.54
N SER A 182 40.20 32.40 -12.04
CA SER A 182 41.57 32.74 -11.62
C SER A 182 42.00 31.96 -10.36
N GLU A 183 43.09 31.19 -10.30
CA GLU A 183 44.47 31.52 -10.64
C GLU A 183 45.29 30.28 -11.03
N SER A 184 46.27 30.56 -11.88
CA SER A 184 47.34 29.70 -12.35
C SER A 184 48.41 29.50 -11.27
N THR A 185 48.65 28.28 -10.82
CA THR A 185 49.91 27.94 -10.14
C THR A 185 50.26 26.48 -10.41
N GLY A 186 50.52 26.14 -11.68
CA GLY A 186 50.91 24.79 -12.09
C GLY A 186 52.28 24.67 -12.75
N CYS A 187 52.87 25.79 -13.22
CA CYS A 187 54.05 25.73 -14.10
C CYS A 187 55.38 26.04 -13.40
N ILE A 188 55.36 26.61 -12.19
CA ILE A 188 56.59 27.04 -11.50
C ILE A 188 57.24 25.85 -10.75
N TRP A 189 56.45 24.89 -10.28
CA TRP A 189 56.97 23.74 -9.54
C TRP A 189 57.77 22.78 -10.43
N TRP A 190 57.38 22.63 -11.70
CA TRP A 190 58.06 21.74 -12.63
C TRP A 190 59.47 22.23 -13.01
N LEU A 191 59.65 23.55 -13.16
CA LEU A 191 60.97 24.13 -13.48
C LEU A 191 61.96 24.04 -12.30
N ILE A 192 61.48 24.15 -11.06
CA ILE A 192 62.33 24.00 -9.87
C ILE A 192 62.85 22.55 -9.76
N VAL A 193 61.98 21.56 -9.98
CA VAL A 193 62.39 20.14 -9.91
C VAL A 193 63.39 19.79 -11.01
N VAL A 194 63.18 20.26 -12.25
CA VAL A 194 64.13 20.03 -13.35
C VAL A 194 65.46 20.74 -13.08
N GLY A 195 65.45 21.97 -12.56
CA GLY A 195 66.66 22.71 -12.22
C GLY A 195 67.52 22.04 -11.15
N ILE A 196 66.91 21.49 -10.09
CA ILE A 196 67.66 20.78 -9.03
C ILE A 196 68.31 19.51 -9.57
N VAL A 197 67.62 18.73 -10.41
CA VAL A 197 68.18 17.51 -11.02
C VAL A 197 69.35 17.84 -11.95
N LEU A 198 69.24 18.92 -12.74
CA LEU A 198 70.29 19.34 -13.67
C LEU A 198 71.53 19.90 -12.94
N LEU A 199 71.34 20.60 -11.82
CA LEU A 199 72.44 21.07 -10.97
C LEU A 199 73.16 19.92 -10.26
N TRP A 200 72.42 18.89 -9.82
CA TRP A 200 73.00 17.69 -9.22
C TRP A 200 73.85 16.89 -10.23
N LEU A 201 73.42 16.82 -11.50
CA LEU A 201 74.18 16.14 -12.55
C LEU A 201 75.44 16.90 -12.99
N LEU A 202 75.47 18.23 -12.86
CA LEU A 202 76.65 19.04 -13.23
C LEU A 202 77.70 19.17 -12.12
N PHE A 203 77.31 19.00 -10.84
CA PHE A 203 78.20 19.19 -9.69
C PHE A 203 78.36 17.96 -8.77
N GLY A 204 77.56 16.90 -8.96
CA GLY A 204 77.54 15.71 -8.08
C GLY A 204 78.52 14.59 -8.47
N SER A 205 79.36 14.79 -9.48
CA SER A 205 80.38 13.81 -9.89
C SER A 205 81.75 14.46 -10.07
N ARG A 206 82.30 15.00 -8.97
CA ARG A 206 83.73 15.17 -8.75
C ARG A 206 84.14 14.41 -7.51
#